data_AF-A0A0A7EHD9-F1
#
_entry.id   AF-A0A0A7EHD9-F1
#
_cell.length_a   1.000
_cell.length_b   1.000
_cell.length_c   1.000
_cell.angle_alpha   90.00
_cell.angle_beta   90.00
_cell.angle_gamma   90.00
#
_symmetry.space_group_name_H-M   'P 1'
#
loop_
_entity.id
_entity.type
_entity.pdbx_description
1 polymer ?
#
loop_
_entity_poly.entity_id
_entity_poly.type
_entity_poly.pdbx_seq_one_letter_code
_entity_poly.pdbx_strand_id
1 'polypeptide(L)' 'MDYGTFRGIFTLVLLVLFIAIVLWAYSKRSKKNFDEAANAIFEDENVHNNTVGEKEKKESEK' A
#
# COMPACT_ATOMS: atom_id res chain seq x y z
N MET A 1 -0.33 27.42 -37.65
CA MET A 1 -0.63 25.98 -37.53
C MET A 1 -2.11 25.86 -37.22
N ASP A 2 -2.85 25.20 -38.11
CA ASP A 2 -4.31 25.15 -38.15
C ASP A 2 -4.96 24.53 -36.90
N TYR A 3 -6.20 24.95 -36.67
CA TYR A 3 -7.08 24.54 -35.57
C TYR A 3 -7.21 23.00 -35.45
N GLY A 4 -7.10 22.29 -36.58
CA GLY A 4 -7.11 20.82 -36.63
C GLY A 4 -5.90 20.17 -35.96
N THR A 5 -4.71 20.75 -36.09
CA THR A 5 -3.49 20.24 -35.44
C THR A 5 -3.54 20.46 -33.94
N PHE A 6 -4.06 21.60 -33.48
CA PHE A 6 -4.27 21.87 -32.05
C PHE A 6 -5.23 20.88 -31.40
N ARG A 7 -6.36 20.56 -32.06
CA ARG A 7 -7.31 19.58 -31.53
C ARG A 7 -6.70 18.17 -31.47
N GLY A 8 -5.95 17.78 -32.49
CA GLY A 8 -5.24 16.50 -32.54
C GLY A 8 -4.18 16.35 -31.45
N ILE A 9 -3.35 17.38 -31.26
CA ILE A 9 -2.36 17.42 -30.16
C ILE A 9 -3.07 17.31 -28.81
N PHE A 10 -4.15 18.04 -28.60
CA PHE A 10 -4.86 18.04 -27.32
C PHE A 10 -5.42 16.66 -26.97
N THR A 11 -6.01 15.96 -27.95
CA THR A 11 -6.48 14.58 -27.76
C THR A 11 -5.34 13.61 -27.47
N LEU A 12 -4.18 13.77 -28.13
CA LEU A 12 -3.00 12.93 -27.87
C LEU A 12 -2.45 13.16 -26.46
N VAL A 13 -2.35 14.42 -26.04
CA VAL A 13 -1.88 14.80 -24.70
C VAL A 13 -2.82 14.26 -23.63
N LEU A 14 -4.14 14.40 -23.80
CA LEU A 14 -5.13 13.83 -22.88
C LEU A 14 -5.02 12.30 -22.77
N LEU A 15 -4.82 11.61 -23.89
CA LEU A 15 -4.68 10.16 -23.92
C LEU A 15 -3.41 9.71 -23.18
N VAL A 16 -2.28 10.35 -23.44
CA VAL A 16 -1.02 10.05 -22.74
C VAL A 16 -1.11 10.36 -21.25
N LEU A 17 -1.70 11.51 -20.89
CA LEU A 17 -1.92 11.92 -19.51
C LEU A 17 -2.81 10.93 -18.76
N PHE A 18 -3.88 10.45 -19.40
CA PHE A 18 -4.77 9.44 -18.83
C PHE A 18 -4.04 8.14 -18.53
N ILE A 19 -3.27 7.61 -19.49
CA ILE A 19 -2.49 6.38 -19.31
C ILE A 19 -1.45 6.55 -18.20
N ALA A 20 -0.76 7.69 -18.14
CA ALA A 20 0.21 7.97 -17.09
C ALA A 20 -0.41 7.95 -15.68
N ILE A 21 -1.59 8.55 -15.51
CA ILE A 21 -2.32 8.55 -14.23
C ILE A 21 -2.77 7.12 -13.87
N VAL A 22 -3.31 6.37 -14.84
CA VAL A 22 -3.77 4.99 -14.61
C VAL A 22 -2.60 4.09 -14.19
N LEU A 23 -1.48 4.14 -14.90
CA LEU A 23 -0.28 3.36 -14.55
C LEU A 23 0.27 3.74 -13.17
N TRP A 24 0.31 5.04 -12.86
CA TRP A 24 0.76 5.53 -11.55
C TRP A 24 -0.18 5.10 -10.41
N ALA A 25 -1.49 5.22 -10.62
CA ALA A 25 -2.49 4.79 -9.65
C ALA A 25 -2.47 3.27 -9.42
N TYR A 26 -2.23 2.49 -10.49
CA TYR A 26 -2.10 1.04 -10.39
C TYR A 26 -0.79 0.61 -9.71
N SER A 27 0.30 1.36 -9.93
CA SER A 27 1.60 1.10 -9.30
C SER A 27 1.62 1.44 -7.81
N LYS A 28 0.85 2.47 -7.38
CA LYS A 28 0.98 3.01 -6.01
C LYS A 28 0.03 2.40 -4.98
N ARG A 29 -1.05 1.71 -5.36
CA ARG A 29 -2.19 1.55 -4.41
C ARG A 29 -2.27 0.30 -3.55
N SER A 30 -1.67 -0.86 -3.86
CA SER A 30 -2.17 -2.09 -3.19
C SER A 30 -1.21 -2.95 -2.37
N LYS A 31 0.13 -2.82 -2.48
CA LYS A 31 1.01 -3.76 -1.76
C LYS A 31 1.59 -3.20 -0.47
N LYS A 32 2.19 -2.00 -0.51
CA LYS A 32 2.97 -1.49 0.63
C LYS A 32 2.15 -1.20 1.89
N ASN A 33 0.97 -0.57 1.76
CA ASN A 33 0.18 -0.22 2.95
C ASN A 33 -0.59 -1.43 3.54
N PHE A 34 -0.83 -2.47 2.73
CA PHE A 34 -1.50 -3.68 3.20
C PHE A 34 -0.53 -4.67 3.82
N ASP A 35 0.69 -4.82 3.29
CA ASP A 35 1.72 -5.65 3.93
C ASP A 35 2.08 -5.12 5.33
N GLU A 36 2.15 -3.79 5.50
CA GLU A 36 2.46 -3.17 6.79
C GLU A 36 1.31 -3.28 7.80
N ALA A 37 0.06 -3.03 7.38
CA ALA A 37 -1.11 -3.18 8.26
C ALA A 37 -1.46 -4.64 8.57
N ALA A 38 -1.18 -5.58 7.65
CA ALA A 38 -1.32 -7.01 7.90
C ALA A 38 -0.27 -7.48 8.92
N ASN A 39 0.99 -7.08 8.75
CA ASN A 39 2.04 -7.41 9.70
C ASN A 39 1.81 -6.78 11.08
N ALA A 40 1.18 -5.61 11.16
CA ALA A 40 0.82 -4.98 12.42
C ALA A 40 -0.14 -5.82 13.28
N ILE A 41 -1.12 -6.52 12.67
CA ILE A 41 -2.03 -7.41 13.41
C ILE A 41 -1.29 -8.65 13.93
N PHE A 42 -0.32 -9.16 13.16
CA PHE A 42 0.49 -10.33 13.57
C PHE A 42 1.62 -9.97 14.56
N GLU A 43 2.18 -8.76 14.50
CA GLU A 43 3.18 -8.27 15.47
C GLU A 43 2.56 -8.11 16.87
N ASP A 44 1.32 -7.64 16.98
CA ASP A 44 0.60 -7.59 18.26
C ASP A 44 0.38 -9.00 18.84
N GLU A 45 0.10 -10.00 17.98
CA GLU A 45 -0.03 -11.40 18.40
C GLU A 45 1.31 -12.00 18.87
N ASN A 46 2.43 -11.66 18.22
CA ASN A 46 3.75 -12.13 18.65
C ASN A 46 4.15 -11.54 20.01
N VAL A 47 3.88 -10.25 20.24
CA VAL A 47 4.16 -9.59 21.53
C VAL A 47 3.26 -10.16 22.65
N HIS A 48 2.00 -10.48 22.34
CA HIS A 48 1.08 -11.08 23.30
C HIS A 48 1.51 -12.48 23.74
N ASN A 49 1.91 -13.35 22.80
CA ASN A 49 2.35 -14.71 23.09
C ASN A 49 3.63 -14.76 23.95
N ASN A 50 4.60 -13.87 23.68
CA ASN A 50 5.83 -13.78 24.48
C ASN A 50 5.55 -13.24 25.90
N THR A 51 4.56 -12.36 26.07
CA THR A 51 4.21 -11.78 27.37
C THR A 51 3.42 -12.75 28.25
N VAL A 52 2.56 -13.58 27.66
CA VAL A 52 1.78 -14.60 28.40
C VAL A 52 2.67 -15.76 28.85
N GLY A 53 3.59 -16.23 27.98
CA GLY A 53 4.52 -17.31 28.33
C GLY A 53 5.54 -16.96 29.42
N GLU A 54 5.90 -15.69 29.57
CA GLU A 54 6.81 -15.25 30.65
C GLU A 54 6.08 -15.08 32.00
N LYS A 55 4.77 -14.84 31.99
CA LYS A 55 3.97 -14.73 33.22
C LYS A 55 3.67 -16.09 33.85
N GLU A 56 3.39 -17.12 33.06
CA GLU A 56 3.16 -18.48 33.59
C GLU A 56 4.42 -19.10 34.23
N LYS A 57 5.62 -18.83 33.70
CA LYS A 57 6.88 -19.35 34.28
C LYS A 57 7.25 -18.70 35.61
N LYS A 58 6.87 -17.44 35.86
CA LYS A 58 7.17 -16.73 37.12
C LYS A 58 6.17 -17.05 38.24
N GLU A 59 5.01 -17.60 37.93
CA GLU A 59 4.01 -18.04 38.92
C GLU A 59 4.26 -19.47 39.41
N SER A 60 4.86 -20.35 38.60
CA SER A 60 5.24 -21.70 39.02
C SER A 60 6.52 -21.76 39.89
N GLU A 61 7.27 -20.66 39.97
CA GLU A 61 8.53 -20.57 40.73
C GLU A 61 8.39 -19.77 42.04
N LYS A 62 7.15 -19.42 42.43
CA LYS A 62 6.85 -18.63 43.64
C LYS A 62 6.13 -19.42 44.72
#